data_AF-A0A7W1G566-F1
#
_entry.id   AF-A0A7W1G566-F1
#
_cell.length_a   1.000
_cell.length_b   1.000
_cell.length_c   1.000
_cell.angle_alpha   90.00
_cell.angle_beta   90.00
_cell.angle_gamma   90.00
#
_symmetry.space_group_name_H-M   'P 1'
#
loop_
_entity.id
_entity.type
_entity.pdbx_description
1 polymer ?
#
loop_
_entity_poly.entity_id
_entity_poly.type
_entity_poly.pdbx_seq_one_letter_code
_entity_poly.pdbx_strand_id
1 'polypeptide(L)'
;AWWTAANRAGTSVVEVYPAGDTAFTGIALLRAEQQLAAIAEAGPATVVGEGSGAAAVIRLACVHPESISALLLIDPQLPGDLACMPHGIPIRVSGSGNPAFRAWRQQSSDIRGSDDDTAPPTDPAFWTAPAAASSARGTAQQMSAVCSTIGPLCGYARGPFVVVVGTGEHLAAQQDDRRLAAQFVAAWSAHAQGVPPVVEDSAFDAKRWSGHHWVLVGNTRSNRVIADLVRSGLRLPVTWDSRSLTVIDDDQRSTYLRAEMRPIAIAMPRPSDPAHTLVLLDGAPAWSGRGLPLAGLPALTIGQPMIPLK
;
A
#
# COMPACT_ATOMS: atom_id res chain seq x y z
N ALA A 1 -27.02 -6.93 19.94
CA ALA A 1 -27.88 -7.95 19.27
C ALA A 1 -27.06 -8.82 18.31
N TRP A 2 -26.29 -8.24 17.40
CA TRP A 2 -25.45 -8.98 16.46
C TRP A 2 -24.37 -9.85 17.13
N TRP A 3 -23.76 -9.37 18.22
CA TRP A 3 -22.76 -10.13 19.00
C TRP A 3 -23.31 -11.49 19.47
N THR A 4 -24.55 -11.50 19.96
CA THR A 4 -25.24 -12.73 20.37
C THR A 4 -25.49 -13.66 19.18
N ALA A 5 -25.79 -13.11 17.99
CA ALA A 5 -25.98 -13.90 16.78
C ALA A 5 -24.67 -14.54 16.31
N ALA A 6 -23.56 -13.80 16.33
CA ALA A 6 -22.21 -14.32 16.03
C ALA A 6 -21.83 -15.47 16.97
N ASN A 7 -22.04 -15.31 18.29
CA ASN A 7 -21.77 -16.38 19.25
C ASN A 7 -22.67 -17.61 19.04
N ARG A 8 -23.95 -17.42 18.70
CA ARG A 8 -24.87 -18.54 18.37
C ARG A 8 -24.47 -19.26 17.09
N ALA A 9 -23.85 -18.55 16.15
CA ALA A 9 -23.23 -19.13 14.96
C ALA A 9 -21.87 -19.82 15.26
N GLY A 10 -21.45 -19.90 16.53
CA GLY A 10 -20.19 -20.53 16.93
C GLY A 10 -18.96 -19.69 16.60
N THR A 11 -19.12 -18.38 16.35
CA THR A 11 -18.01 -17.48 16.01
C THR A 11 -17.47 -16.79 17.26
N SER A 12 -16.16 -16.88 17.47
CA SER A 12 -15.46 -16.06 18.46
C SER A 12 -15.22 -14.65 17.90
N VAL A 13 -15.60 -13.63 18.65
CA VAL A 13 -15.48 -12.23 18.23
C VAL A 13 -14.40 -11.52 19.02
N VAL A 14 -13.50 -10.84 18.31
CA VAL A 14 -12.51 -9.93 18.88
C VAL A 14 -12.87 -8.51 18.47
N GLU A 15 -13.12 -7.64 19.45
CA GLU A 15 -13.48 -6.24 19.20
C GLU A 15 -12.22 -5.36 19.25
N VAL A 16 -12.08 -4.47 18.27
CA VAL A 16 -11.00 -3.48 18.23
C VAL A 16 -11.54 -2.14 18.70
N TYR A 17 -11.07 -1.68 19.87
CA TYR A 17 -11.46 -0.38 20.41
C TYR A 17 -10.77 0.78 19.65
N PRO A 18 -11.53 1.77 19.11
CA PRO A 18 -11.00 2.83 18.26
C PRO A 18 -10.15 3.88 18.99
N ALA A 19 -10.17 3.93 20.33
CA ALA A 19 -9.39 4.89 21.11
C ALA A 19 -9.54 6.36 20.67
N GLY A 20 -10.75 6.76 20.27
CA GLY A 20 -11.07 8.11 19.79
C GLY A 20 -10.80 8.34 18.30
N ASP A 21 -10.13 7.41 17.60
CA ASP A 21 -9.98 7.42 16.14
C ASP A 21 -11.17 6.71 15.48
N THR A 22 -12.31 7.40 15.43
CA THR A 22 -13.55 6.86 14.87
C THR A 22 -13.51 6.67 13.35
N ALA A 23 -12.56 7.31 12.66
CA ALA A 23 -12.35 7.16 11.24
C ALA A 23 -11.44 5.97 10.89
N PHE A 24 -10.78 5.37 11.88
CA PHE A 24 -9.80 4.29 11.69
C PHE A 24 -8.73 4.64 10.65
N THR A 25 -8.13 5.82 10.81
CA THR A 25 -7.08 6.32 9.90
C THR A 25 -5.71 6.45 10.56
N GLY A 26 -5.63 6.27 11.88
CA GLY A 26 -4.42 6.33 12.68
C GLY A 26 -4.32 5.14 13.62
N ILE A 27 -4.33 5.41 14.93
CA ILE A 27 -4.01 4.40 15.96
C ILE A 27 -5.01 3.23 15.99
N ALA A 28 -6.28 3.45 15.62
CA ALA A 28 -7.27 2.39 15.60
C ALA A 28 -7.00 1.36 14.49
N LEU A 29 -6.55 1.83 13.32
CA LEU A 29 -6.17 0.94 12.22
C LEU A 29 -4.96 0.09 12.59
N LEU A 30 -3.93 0.71 13.16
CA LEU A 30 -2.73 -0.01 13.62
C LEU A 30 -3.07 -1.08 14.67
N ARG A 31 -4.00 -0.80 15.58
CA ARG A 31 -4.47 -1.79 16.55
C ARG A 31 -5.24 -2.93 15.88
N ALA A 32 -6.05 -2.62 14.87
CA ALA A 32 -6.76 -3.63 14.10
C ALA A 32 -5.78 -4.54 13.34
N GLU A 33 -4.72 -3.99 12.75
CA GLU A 33 -3.64 -4.75 12.12
C GLU A 33 -2.93 -5.67 13.12
N GLN A 34 -2.59 -5.18 14.30
CA GLN A 34 -1.95 -5.98 15.35
C GLN A 34 -2.83 -7.14 15.82
N GLN A 35 -4.13 -6.89 16.01
CA GLN A 35 -5.10 -7.94 16.38
C GLN A 35 -5.28 -8.96 15.25
N LEU A 36 -5.37 -8.50 14.00
CA LEU A 36 -5.45 -9.39 12.85
C LEU A 36 -4.22 -10.29 12.75
N ALA A 37 -3.02 -9.75 12.94
CA ALA A 37 -1.78 -10.52 12.94
C ALA A 37 -1.76 -11.60 14.04
N ALA A 38 -2.23 -11.28 15.25
CA ALA A 38 -2.33 -12.25 16.35
C ALA A 38 -3.34 -13.37 16.06
N ILE A 39 -4.45 -13.05 15.38
CA ILE A 39 -5.47 -14.04 15.01
C ILE A 39 -5.02 -14.88 13.81
N ALA A 40 -4.28 -14.29 12.88
CA ALA A 40 -3.83 -14.94 11.64
C ALA A 40 -2.96 -16.19 11.90
N GLU A 41 -2.31 -16.30 13.07
CA GLU A 41 -1.60 -17.51 13.49
C GLU A 41 -2.54 -18.74 13.61
N ALA A 42 -3.82 -18.52 13.94
CA ALA A 42 -4.85 -19.56 13.98
C ALA A 42 -5.54 -19.79 12.63
N GLY A 43 -5.27 -18.93 11.64
CA GLY A 43 -5.83 -18.98 10.29
C GLY A 43 -6.53 -17.68 9.87
N PRO A 44 -6.99 -17.59 8.61
CA PRO A 44 -7.60 -16.37 8.07
C PRO A 44 -8.91 -15.98 8.79
N ALA A 45 -9.00 -14.72 9.22
CA ALA A 45 -10.13 -14.20 9.98
C ALA A 45 -11.22 -13.61 9.06
N THR A 46 -12.47 -13.69 9.50
CA THR A 46 -13.53 -12.83 8.94
C THR A 46 -13.49 -11.50 9.67
N VAL A 47 -13.37 -10.39 8.93
CA VAL A 47 -13.34 -9.06 9.52
C VAL A 47 -14.64 -8.31 9.25
N VAL A 48 -15.11 -7.57 10.26
CA VAL A 48 -16.41 -6.90 10.24
C VAL A 48 -16.22 -5.41 10.46
N GLY A 49 -16.80 -4.59 9.59
CA GLY A 49 -16.76 -3.13 9.70
C GLY A 49 -18.18 -2.56 9.71
N GLU A 50 -18.53 -1.88 10.81
CA GLU A 50 -19.79 -1.15 10.94
C GLU A 50 -19.56 0.35 10.75
N GLY A 51 -20.44 1.01 9.99
CA GLY A 51 -20.36 2.45 9.79
C GLY A 51 -19.02 2.88 9.19
N SER A 52 -18.31 3.79 9.86
CA SER A 52 -16.97 4.25 9.45
C SER A 52 -15.89 3.16 9.56
N GLY A 53 -16.10 2.13 10.39
CA GLY A 53 -15.22 0.97 10.49
C GLY A 53 -15.15 0.14 9.20
N ALA A 54 -16.14 0.28 8.30
CA ALA A 54 -16.13 -0.36 6.98
C ALA A 54 -14.89 0.03 6.15
N ALA A 55 -14.47 1.29 6.21
CA ALA A 55 -13.27 1.74 5.49
C ALA A 55 -12.00 1.08 6.04
N ALA A 56 -11.94 0.84 7.36
CA ALA A 56 -10.83 0.18 8.02
C ALA A 56 -10.68 -1.27 7.53
N VAL A 57 -11.77 -2.04 7.56
CA VAL A 57 -11.72 -3.45 7.17
C VAL A 57 -11.46 -3.64 5.68
N ILE A 58 -11.93 -2.73 4.82
CA ILE A 58 -11.57 -2.72 3.40
C ILE A 58 -10.07 -2.48 3.24
N ARG A 59 -9.48 -1.52 3.98
CA ARG A 59 -8.02 -1.29 3.96
C ARG A 59 -7.25 -2.52 4.45
N LEU A 60 -7.67 -3.12 5.56
CA LEU A 60 -7.06 -4.34 6.09
C LEU A 60 -7.11 -5.48 5.06
N ALA A 61 -8.23 -5.67 4.37
CA ALA A 61 -8.35 -6.69 3.32
C ALA A 61 -7.47 -6.40 2.09
N CYS A 62 -7.21 -5.14 1.78
CA CYS A 62 -6.26 -4.78 0.73
C CYS A 62 -4.80 -5.01 1.17
N VAL A 63 -4.48 -4.82 2.45
CA VAL A 63 -3.12 -4.95 2.99
C VAL A 63 -2.79 -6.40 3.39
N HIS A 64 -3.77 -7.17 3.85
CA HIS A 64 -3.60 -8.53 4.39
C HIS A 64 -4.58 -9.53 3.75
N PRO A 65 -4.60 -9.66 2.42
CA PRO A 65 -5.61 -10.49 1.75
C PRO A 65 -5.52 -11.97 2.10
N GLU A 66 -4.33 -12.47 2.45
CA GLU A 66 -4.10 -13.85 2.92
C GLU A 66 -4.61 -14.11 4.34
N SER A 67 -4.68 -13.05 5.16
CA SER A 67 -5.14 -13.15 6.55
C SER A 67 -6.65 -12.98 6.68
N ILE A 68 -7.37 -12.70 5.58
CA ILE A 68 -8.79 -12.38 5.59
C ILE A 68 -9.60 -13.36 4.71
N SER A 69 -10.47 -14.12 5.38
CA SER A 69 -11.37 -15.10 4.75
C SER A 69 -12.60 -14.44 4.12
N ALA A 70 -13.12 -13.37 4.71
CA ALA A 70 -14.21 -12.56 4.16
C ALA A 70 -14.30 -11.18 4.81
N LEU A 71 -15.01 -10.28 4.12
CA LEU A 71 -15.43 -8.97 4.60
C LEU A 71 -16.93 -8.96 4.88
N LEU A 72 -17.32 -8.54 6.09
CA LEU A 72 -18.71 -8.23 6.44
C LEU A 72 -18.84 -6.73 6.70
N LEU A 73 -19.65 -6.04 5.90
CA LEU A 73 -19.85 -4.59 6.00
C LEU A 73 -21.28 -4.31 6.49
N ILE A 74 -21.42 -3.54 7.56
CA ILE A 74 -22.71 -3.18 8.17
C ILE A 74 -22.90 -1.67 8.08
N ASP A 75 -23.94 -1.23 7.37
CA ASP A 75 -24.24 0.18 7.08
C ASP A 75 -23.00 1.03 6.73
N PRO A 76 -22.18 0.58 5.75
CA PRO A 76 -20.84 1.11 5.52
C PRO A 76 -20.83 2.61 5.18
N GLN A 77 -19.99 3.36 5.90
CA GLN A 77 -19.74 4.78 5.70
C GLN A 77 -18.31 4.96 5.17
N LEU A 78 -18.15 4.95 3.84
CA LEU A 78 -16.84 5.15 3.24
C LEU A 78 -16.52 6.63 3.04
N PRO A 79 -15.25 7.04 3.15
CA PRO A 79 -14.83 8.35 2.66
C PRO A 79 -14.88 8.37 1.13
N GLY A 80 -15.08 9.54 0.53
CA GLY A 80 -15.24 9.69 -0.92
C GLY A 80 -13.99 9.36 -1.75
N ASP A 81 -12.84 9.16 -1.10
CA ASP A 81 -11.53 8.96 -1.70
C ASP A 81 -10.97 7.54 -1.49
N LEU A 82 -11.79 6.57 -1.06
CA LEU A 82 -11.31 5.20 -0.85
C LEU A 82 -11.00 4.52 -2.20
N ALA A 83 -9.73 4.53 -2.59
CA ALA A 83 -9.28 4.01 -3.89
C ALA A 83 -8.97 2.49 -3.91
N CYS A 84 -8.89 1.83 -2.75
CA CYS A 84 -8.46 0.43 -2.69
C CYS A 84 -9.64 -0.55 -2.82
N MET A 85 -9.42 -1.62 -3.59
CA MET A 85 -10.37 -2.72 -3.80
C MET A 85 -9.76 -4.05 -3.36
N PRO A 86 -10.36 -4.76 -2.41
CA PRO A 86 -9.89 -6.08 -2.01
C PRO A 86 -10.26 -7.09 -3.10
N HIS A 87 -9.27 -7.72 -3.72
CA HIS A 87 -9.47 -8.70 -4.78
C HIS A 87 -9.56 -10.12 -4.23
N GLY A 88 -10.50 -10.90 -4.77
CA GLY A 88 -10.65 -12.32 -4.42
C GLY A 88 -11.17 -12.60 -3.00
N ILE A 89 -11.59 -11.57 -2.27
CA ILE A 89 -12.17 -11.70 -0.93
C ILE A 89 -13.69 -11.56 -1.03
N PRO A 90 -14.48 -12.57 -0.60
CA PRO A 90 -15.93 -12.46 -0.52
C PRO A 90 -16.32 -11.28 0.37
N ILE A 91 -17.24 -10.45 -0.13
CA ILE A 91 -17.77 -9.29 0.58
C ILE A 91 -19.27 -9.46 0.74
N ARG A 92 -19.76 -9.36 1.98
CA ARG A 92 -21.18 -9.27 2.28
C ARG A 92 -21.50 -7.92 2.90
N VAL A 93 -22.68 -7.41 2.55
CA VAL A 93 -23.10 -6.07 2.93
C VAL A 93 -24.49 -6.17 3.54
N SER A 94 -24.65 -5.64 4.74
CA SER A 94 -25.96 -5.44 5.36
C SER A 94 -26.22 -3.94 5.49
N GLY A 95 -27.43 -3.51 5.14
CA GLY A 95 -27.82 -2.11 5.18
C GLY A 95 -27.52 -1.33 3.90
N SER A 96 -27.78 -0.01 3.95
CA SER A 96 -27.86 0.81 2.73
C SER A 96 -26.54 1.47 2.30
N GLY A 97 -25.63 1.64 3.26
CA GLY A 97 -24.38 2.38 3.10
C GLY A 97 -24.57 3.85 2.67
N ASN A 98 -23.49 4.61 2.62
CA ASN A 98 -23.51 5.98 2.12
C ASN A 98 -23.34 6.06 0.59
N PRO A 99 -23.52 7.25 -0.05
CA PRO A 99 -23.31 7.39 -1.49
C PRO A 99 -21.90 7.00 -1.95
N ALA A 100 -20.87 7.29 -1.15
CA ALA A 100 -19.49 6.92 -1.47
C ALA A 100 -19.31 5.39 -1.53
N PHE A 101 -19.89 4.66 -0.56
CA PHE A 101 -19.93 3.20 -0.58
C PHE A 101 -20.61 2.65 -1.83
N ARG A 102 -21.76 3.23 -2.22
CA ARG A 102 -22.47 2.79 -3.42
C ARG A 102 -21.66 3.03 -4.69
N ALA A 103 -21.00 4.18 -4.80
CA ALA A 103 -20.10 4.48 -5.92
C ALA A 103 -18.90 3.53 -5.97
N TRP A 104 -18.27 3.29 -4.82
CA TRP A 104 -17.20 2.30 -4.66
C TRP A 104 -17.67 0.92 -5.14
N ARG A 105 -18.81 0.42 -4.64
CA ARG A 105 -19.38 -0.88 -5.01
C ARG A 105 -19.71 -0.99 -6.50
N GLN A 106 -20.19 0.08 -7.12
CA GLN A 106 -20.47 0.12 -8.57
C GLN A 106 -19.21 -0.04 -9.42
N GLN A 107 -18.07 0.47 -8.95
CA GLN A 107 -16.77 0.28 -9.59
C GLN A 107 -16.25 -1.16 -9.41
N SER A 108 -16.79 -1.90 -8.44
CA SER A 108 -16.37 -3.26 -8.07
C SER A 108 -17.14 -4.38 -8.78
N SER A 109 -17.77 -4.14 -9.94
CA SER A 109 -18.61 -5.14 -10.62
C SER A 109 -17.90 -6.47 -10.97
N ASP A 110 -16.56 -6.49 -10.90
CA ASP A 110 -15.73 -7.70 -11.06
C ASP A 110 -15.61 -8.55 -9.78
N ILE A 111 -16.09 -8.09 -8.62
CA ILE A 111 -16.13 -8.87 -7.38
C ILE A 111 -17.29 -9.88 -7.47
N ARG A 112 -17.01 -11.04 -8.05
CA ARG A 112 -17.92 -12.20 -8.04
C ARG A 112 -18.28 -12.57 -6.60
N GLY A 113 -19.57 -12.71 -6.31
CA GLY A 113 -20.07 -13.17 -5.01
C GLY A 113 -20.64 -12.09 -4.08
N SER A 114 -20.87 -10.87 -4.58
CA SER A 114 -21.71 -9.89 -3.92
C SER A 114 -23.18 -10.34 -4.01
N ASP A 115 -23.56 -11.34 -3.21
CA ASP A 115 -24.98 -11.55 -2.94
C ASP A 115 -25.45 -10.31 -2.15
N ASP A 116 -26.47 -9.61 -2.66
CA ASP A 116 -27.27 -8.62 -1.92
C ASP A 116 -28.09 -9.32 -0.80
N ASP A 117 -27.47 -10.28 -0.12
CA ASP A 117 -28.11 -11.19 0.81
C ASP A 117 -28.52 -10.42 2.06
N THR A 118 -29.82 -10.20 2.14
CA THR A 118 -30.54 -9.28 3.03
C THR A 118 -30.58 -9.71 4.51
N ALA A 119 -29.88 -10.78 4.88
CA ALA A 119 -29.87 -11.26 6.25
C ALA A 119 -29.28 -10.17 7.17
N PRO A 120 -30.05 -9.66 8.15
CA PRO A 120 -29.55 -8.66 9.07
C PRO A 120 -28.42 -9.26 9.92
N PRO A 121 -27.52 -8.45 10.51
CA PRO A 121 -26.43 -8.96 11.36
C PRO A 121 -26.92 -9.69 12.62
N THR A 122 -28.22 -9.60 12.92
CA THR A 122 -28.89 -10.35 13.99
C THR A 122 -29.27 -11.78 13.60
N ASP A 123 -29.19 -12.13 12.33
CA ASP A 123 -29.42 -13.48 11.82
C ASP A 123 -28.12 -14.31 11.87
N PRO A 124 -28.09 -15.49 12.51
CA PRO A 124 -26.93 -16.38 12.47
C PRO A 124 -26.42 -16.71 11.06
N ALA A 125 -27.29 -16.73 10.04
CA ALA A 125 -26.89 -16.99 8.65
C ALA A 125 -25.94 -15.93 8.07
N PHE A 126 -26.01 -14.69 8.57
CA PHE A 126 -25.06 -13.63 8.21
C PHE A 126 -23.61 -14.01 8.55
N TRP A 127 -23.43 -14.74 9.65
CA TRP A 127 -22.12 -15.08 10.23
C TRP A 127 -21.50 -16.37 9.69
N THR A 128 -22.30 -17.31 9.18
CA THR A 128 -21.83 -18.64 8.77
C THR A 128 -21.44 -18.75 7.29
N ALA A 129 -22.00 -17.90 6.43
CA ALA A 129 -21.77 -17.98 4.99
C ALA A 129 -20.33 -17.69 4.51
N PRO A 130 -19.54 -16.81 5.15
CA PRO A 130 -18.11 -16.63 4.84
C PRO A 130 -17.27 -17.91 4.87
N ALA A 131 -17.59 -18.83 5.79
CA ALA A 131 -16.86 -20.09 5.94
C ALA A 131 -16.99 -20.97 4.69
N ALA A 132 -18.18 -21.00 4.08
CA ALA A 132 -18.44 -21.78 2.86
C ALA A 132 -17.69 -21.24 1.62
N ALA A 133 -17.61 -19.91 1.49
CA ALA A 133 -16.90 -19.27 0.36
C ALA A 133 -15.38 -19.43 0.45
N SER A 134 -14.83 -19.50 1.67
CA SER A 134 -13.41 -19.68 1.91
C SER A 134 -12.91 -21.07 1.52
N SER A 135 -13.73 -22.11 1.73
CA SER A 135 -13.42 -23.48 1.29
C SER A 135 -13.31 -23.60 -0.24
N ALA A 136 -14.01 -22.76 -1.01
CA ALA A 136 -13.91 -22.72 -2.46
C ALA A 136 -12.66 -21.99 -2.97
N ARG A 137 -12.02 -21.15 -2.12
CA ARG A 137 -10.85 -20.35 -2.50
C ARG A 137 -9.55 -21.17 -2.54
N GLY A 138 -9.45 -22.20 -1.69
CA GLY A 138 -8.29 -23.10 -1.65
C GLY A 138 -7.98 -23.77 -2.99
N THR A 139 -8.99 -23.96 -3.85
CA THR A 139 -8.87 -24.52 -5.19
C THR A 139 -8.54 -23.48 -6.27
N ALA A 140 -8.95 -22.22 -6.10
CA ALA A 140 -8.75 -21.15 -7.10
C ALA A 140 -7.41 -20.41 -6.94
N GLN A 141 -6.88 -20.32 -5.71
CA GLN A 141 -5.66 -19.57 -5.39
C GLN A 141 -4.38 -20.19 -5.99
N GLN A 142 -4.41 -21.48 -6.34
CA GLN A 142 -3.33 -22.16 -7.05
C GLN A 142 -3.13 -21.69 -8.50
N MET A 143 -4.11 -21.01 -9.11
CA MET A 143 -4.05 -20.58 -10.52
C MET A 143 -3.83 -19.06 -10.71
N SER A 144 -3.93 -18.24 -9.67
CA SER A 144 -3.95 -16.76 -9.81
C SER A 144 -2.63 -16.05 -9.46
N ALA A 145 -1.56 -16.80 -9.14
CA ALA A 145 -0.26 -16.25 -8.72
C ALA A 145 0.53 -15.49 -9.82
N VAL A 146 -0.08 -15.13 -10.95
CA VAL A 146 0.60 -14.51 -12.10
C VAL A 146 0.13 -13.08 -12.43
N CYS A 147 -1.00 -12.59 -11.91
CA CYS A 147 -1.43 -11.21 -12.20
C CYS A 147 -2.29 -10.59 -11.08
N SER A 148 -1.73 -9.66 -10.30
CA SER A 148 -2.39 -8.43 -9.82
C SER A 148 -1.51 -7.70 -8.80
N THR A 149 -0.61 -6.85 -9.30
CA THR A 149 0.28 -5.97 -8.54
C THR A 149 -0.27 -4.55 -8.51
N ILE A 150 -1.45 -4.31 -7.92
CA ILE A 150 -1.99 -2.94 -7.76
C ILE A 150 -2.86 -2.85 -6.48
N GLY A 151 -2.35 -2.22 -5.41
CA GLY A 151 -3.05 -2.04 -4.10
C GLY A 151 -2.10 -2.15 -2.89
N PRO A 152 -2.35 -1.48 -1.75
CA PRO A 152 -1.34 -0.82 -0.90
C PRO A 152 -0.36 -1.80 -0.22
N LEU A 153 0.70 -2.13 -0.95
CA LEU A 153 2.06 -2.49 -0.51
C LEU A 153 2.14 -3.33 0.79
N CYS A 154 1.47 -4.48 0.81
CA CYS A 154 1.70 -5.61 1.72
C CYS A 154 3.20 -5.98 1.84
N GLY A 155 4.01 -5.57 0.86
CA GLY A 155 5.46 -5.75 0.84
C GLY A 155 6.19 -5.08 2.02
N TYR A 156 5.73 -3.95 2.55
CA TYR A 156 6.49 -3.19 3.56
C TYR A 156 6.51 -3.81 4.96
N ALA A 157 5.57 -4.71 5.26
CA ALA A 157 5.60 -5.49 6.49
C ALA A 157 6.71 -6.56 6.49
N ARG A 158 7.33 -6.82 5.34
CA ARG A 158 8.24 -7.97 5.16
C ARG A 158 9.69 -7.69 5.52
N GLY A 159 10.05 -6.44 5.84
CA GLY A 159 11.40 -6.12 6.27
C GLY A 159 11.64 -4.65 6.58
N PRO A 160 12.80 -4.33 7.18
CA PRO A 160 13.25 -2.95 7.38
C PRO A 160 13.62 -2.28 6.05
N PHE A 161 13.65 -0.95 6.03
CA PHE A 161 14.15 -0.16 4.89
C PHE A 161 15.58 0.31 5.12
N VAL A 162 16.32 0.50 4.02
CA VAL A 162 17.53 1.33 3.98
C VAL A 162 17.35 2.43 2.93
N VAL A 163 17.73 3.66 3.27
CA VAL A 163 17.74 4.80 2.36
C VAL A 163 19.15 4.99 1.83
N VAL A 164 19.30 5.03 0.51
CA VAL A 164 20.58 5.15 -0.20
C VAL A 164 20.57 6.44 -1.00
N VAL A 165 21.44 7.37 -0.66
CA VAL A 165 21.49 8.71 -1.25
C VAL A 165 22.59 8.77 -2.31
N GLY A 166 22.26 9.26 -3.51
CA GLY A 166 23.22 9.46 -4.58
C GLY A 166 24.28 10.52 -4.27
N THR A 167 25.53 10.27 -4.67
CA THR A 167 26.66 11.21 -4.52
C THR A 167 27.37 11.56 -5.83
N GLY A 168 26.95 11.01 -6.97
CA GLY A 168 27.67 11.08 -8.25
C GLY A 168 27.56 12.39 -9.04
N GLU A 169 26.61 13.28 -8.72
CA GLU A 169 26.43 14.56 -9.42
C GLU A 169 27.08 15.74 -8.66
N HIS A 170 26.94 16.96 -9.21
CA HIS A 170 27.50 18.18 -8.61
C HIS A 170 26.88 18.51 -7.25
N LEU A 171 27.56 19.35 -6.46
CA LEU A 171 27.20 19.65 -5.07
C LEU A 171 25.73 20.03 -4.86
N ALA A 172 25.15 20.87 -5.73
CA ALA A 172 23.74 21.25 -5.61
C ALA A 172 22.76 20.05 -5.76
N ALA A 173 23.00 19.16 -6.72
CA ALA A 173 22.18 17.96 -6.90
C ALA A 173 22.33 17.01 -5.70
N GLN A 174 23.55 16.87 -5.16
CA GLN A 174 23.75 16.08 -3.93
C GLN A 174 23.01 16.66 -2.73
N GLN A 175 22.94 18.00 -2.61
CA GLN A 175 22.17 18.67 -1.55
C GLN A 175 20.67 18.45 -1.72
N ASP A 176 20.17 18.49 -2.96
CA ASP A 176 18.78 18.20 -3.28
C ASP A 176 18.42 16.75 -2.93
N ASP A 177 19.24 15.77 -3.32
CA ASP A 177 19.07 14.35 -3.00
C ASP A 177 19.09 14.11 -1.48
N ARG A 178 20.04 14.73 -0.74
CA ARG A 178 20.09 14.63 0.73
C ARG A 178 18.87 15.26 1.39
N ARG A 179 18.37 16.38 0.88
CA ARG A 179 17.16 17.03 1.39
C ARG A 179 15.93 16.16 1.16
N LEU A 180 15.79 15.57 -0.03
CA LEU A 180 14.70 14.65 -0.35
C LEU A 180 14.74 13.40 0.55
N ALA A 181 15.93 12.84 0.77
CA ALA A 181 16.13 11.72 1.69
C ALA A 181 15.74 12.08 3.13
N ALA A 182 16.14 13.24 3.63
CA ALA A 182 15.78 13.71 4.97
C ALA A 182 14.26 13.91 5.13
N GLN A 183 13.61 14.47 4.11
CA GLN A 183 12.15 14.63 4.09
C GLN A 183 11.43 13.27 4.09
N PHE A 184 11.94 12.30 3.33
CA PHE A 184 11.41 10.94 3.32
C PHE A 184 11.55 10.28 4.70
N VAL A 185 12.75 10.33 5.30
CA VAL A 185 13.01 9.75 6.62
C VAL A 185 12.14 10.38 7.69
N ALA A 186 11.96 11.70 7.68
CA ALA A 186 11.10 12.40 8.62
C ALA A 186 9.63 11.94 8.49
N ALA A 187 9.13 11.89 7.26
CA ALA A 187 7.76 11.47 6.99
C ALA A 187 7.54 9.97 7.31
N TRP A 188 8.54 9.13 7.06
CA TRP A 188 8.53 7.71 7.42
C TRP A 188 8.51 7.53 8.94
N SER A 189 9.41 8.21 9.65
CA SER A 189 9.57 8.09 11.11
C SER A 189 8.31 8.53 11.85
N ALA A 190 7.65 9.57 11.34
CA ALA A 190 6.36 10.04 11.87
C ALA A 190 5.25 8.99 11.78
N HIS A 191 5.35 8.04 10.83
CA HIS A 191 4.35 7.02 10.62
C HIS A 191 4.73 5.65 11.20
N ALA A 192 5.90 5.12 10.83
CA ALA A 192 6.32 3.76 11.13
C ALA A 192 7.02 3.61 12.49
N GLN A 193 7.13 4.69 13.28
CA GLN A 193 7.79 4.73 14.60
C GLN A 193 9.22 4.18 14.61
N GLY A 194 9.93 4.29 13.48
CA GLY A 194 11.30 3.83 13.32
C GLY A 194 12.06 4.66 12.29
N VAL A 195 13.37 4.83 12.50
CA VAL A 195 14.25 5.60 11.61
C VAL A 195 15.05 4.63 10.76
N PRO A 196 14.83 4.56 9.43
CA PRO A 196 15.62 3.69 8.58
C PRO A 196 17.07 4.22 8.50
N PRO A 197 18.07 3.33 8.43
CA PRO A 197 19.44 3.75 8.17
C PRO A 197 19.53 4.49 6.85
N VAL A 198 20.33 5.57 6.85
CA VAL A 198 20.66 6.36 5.66
C VAL A 198 22.14 6.14 5.35
N VAL A 199 22.43 5.75 4.11
CA VAL A 199 23.79 5.54 3.62
C VAL A 199 23.99 6.25 2.29
N GLU A 200 25.22 6.65 1.99
CA GLU A 200 25.57 7.13 0.65
C GLU A 200 25.76 5.93 -0.29
N ASP A 201 25.44 6.11 -1.57
CA ASP A 201 25.62 5.11 -2.62
C ASP A 201 27.06 4.59 -2.75
N SER A 202 28.05 5.42 -2.40
CA SER A 202 29.48 5.11 -2.34
C SER A 202 29.80 4.06 -1.27
N ALA A 203 29.09 4.11 -0.13
CA ALA A 203 29.24 3.23 1.03
C ALA A 203 28.22 2.08 1.06
N PHE A 204 27.31 2.03 0.08
CA PHE A 204 26.30 0.98 -0.02
C PHE A 204 26.92 -0.38 -0.39
N ASP A 205 26.57 -1.40 0.38
CA ASP A 205 26.90 -2.80 0.12
C ASP A 205 25.61 -3.63 0.05
N ALA A 206 25.31 -4.18 -1.13
CA ALA A 206 24.10 -4.96 -1.38
C ALA A 206 24.02 -6.22 -0.50
N LYS A 207 25.15 -6.84 -0.12
CA LYS A 207 25.14 -8.03 0.73
C LYS A 207 24.71 -7.69 2.16
N ARG A 208 25.27 -6.61 2.71
CA ARG A 208 24.91 -6.08 4.03
C ARG A 208 23.42 -5.74 4.13
N TRP A 209 22.84 -5.20 3.06
CA TRP A 209 21.44 -4.76 3.02
C TRP A 209 20.49 -5.75 2.32
N SER A 210 20.87 -7.03 2.24
CA SER A 210 20.07 -8.06 1.58
C SER A 210 18.70 -8.27 2.24
N GLY A 211 18.57 -8.18 3.56
CA GLY A 211 17.27 -8.30 4.25
C GLY A 211 16.44 -7.00 4.33
N HIS A 212 16.70 -6.01 3.46
CA HIS A 212 16.03 -4.71 3.52
C HIS A 212 15.32 -4.36 2.21
N HIS A 213 14.22 -3.61 2.31
CA HIS A 213 13.72 -2.79 1.21
C HIS A 213 14.71 -1.66 0.93
N TRP A 214 14.87 -1.26 -0.33
CA TRP A 214 15.82 -0.23 -0.73
C TRP A 214 15.06 1.01 -1.20
N VAL A 215 15.35 2.17 -0.60
CA VAL A 215 14.92 3.48 -1.11
C VAL A 215 16.13 4.17 -1.71
N LEU A 216 16.20 4.23 -3.04
CA LEU A 216 17.28 4.86 -3.76
C LEU A 216 16.88 6.29 -4.11
N VAL A 217 17.57 7.26 -3.52
CA VAL A 217 17.31 8.69 -3.74
C VAL A 217 18.29 9.24 -4.77
N GLY A 218 17.75 9.92 -5.78
CA GLY A 218 18.45 10.42 -6.95
C GLY A 218 18.10 9.65 -8.22
N ASN A 219 18.94 9.76 -9.24
CA ASN A 219 18.73 9.13 -10.55
C ASN A 219 19.96 8.33 -11.00
N THR A 220 19.93 7.76 -12.21
CA THR A 220 21.06 6.98 -12.77
C THR A 220 22.38 7.74 -12.90
N ARG A 221 22.36 9.07 -12.81
CA ARG A 221 23.58 9.91 -12.85
C ARG A 221 24.08 10.24 -11.45
N SER A 222 23.18 10.47 -10.49
CA SER A 222 23.55 10.84 -9.12
C SER A 222 23.73 9.62 -8.21
N ASN A 223 23.06 8.51 -8.47
CA ASN A 223 23.08 7.33 -7.61
C ASN A 223 23.67 6.10 -8.34
N ARG A 224 24.89 5.71 -7.94
CA ARG A 224 25.63 4.58 -8.50
C ARG A 224 24.85 3.26 -8.40
N VAL A 225 24.10 3.04 -7.33
CA VAL A 225 23.32 1.80 -7.15
C VAL A 225 22.23 1.70 -8.21
N ILE A 226 21.54 2.79 -8.52
CA ILE A 226 20.54 2.83 -9.61
C ILE A 226 21.23 2.56 -10.95
N ALA A 227 22.36 3.23 -11.21
CA ALA A 227 23.12 3.07 -12.45
C ALA A 227 23.57 1.62 -12.67
N ASP A 228 24.05 0.96 -11.62
CA ASP A 228 24.51 -0.42 -11.65
C ASP A 228 23.35 -1.39 -11.88
N LEU A 229 22.21 -1.20 -11.21
CA LEU A 229 21.01 -2.01 -11.43
C LEU A 229 20.51 -1.91 -12.88
N VAL A 230 20.47 -0.70 -13.45
CA VAL A 230 20.10 -0.49 -14.86
C VAL A 230 21.08 -1.16 -15.80
N ARG A 231 22.39 -1.06 -15.54
CA ARG A 231 23.42 -1.74 -16.33
C ARG A 231 23.30 -3.27 -16.26
N SER A 232 22.87 -3.79 -15.11
CA SER A 232 22.58 -5.21 -14.90
C SER A 232 21.24 -5.66 -15.48
N GLY A 233 20.48 -4.78 -16.13
CA GLY A 233 19.27 -5.13 -16.88
C GLY A 233 17.96 -4.64 -16.26
N LEU A 234 17.98 -3.91 -15.15
CA LEU A 234 16.77 -3.27 -14.62
C LEU A 234 16.19 -2.30 -15.67
N ARG A 235 14.93 -2.52 -16.05
CA ARG A 235 14.19 -1.62 -16.92
C ARG A 235 13.40 -0.64 -16.05
N LEU A 236 13.67 0.65 -16.23
CA LEU A 236 12.91 1.71 -15.58
C LEU A 236 11.95 2.33 -16.60
N PRO A 237 10.74 2.73 -16.19
CA PRO A 237 9.80 3.47 -17.05
C PRO A 237 10.23 4.93 -17.27
N VAL A 238 11.43 5.29 -16.81
CA VAL A 238 12.00 6.63 -16.90
C VAL A 238 13.47 6.56 -17.26
N THR A 239 13.95 7.58 -17.95
CA THR A 239 15.36 7.78 -18.27
C THR A 239 15.75 9.23 -18.00
N TRP A 240 16.97 9.43 -17.53
CA TRP A 240 17.52 10.74 -17.21
C TRP A 240 18.71 11.03 -18.11
N ASP A 241 18.77 12.26 -18.62
CA ASP A 241 19.99 12.82 -19.18
C ASP A 241 20.46 14.03 -18.33
N SER A 242 21.37 14.85 -18.87
CA SER A 242 21.89 16.01 -18.15
C SER A 242 20.89 17.16 -17.99
N ARG A 243 19.80 17.21 -18.76
CA ARG A 243 18.83 18.31 -18.83
C ARG A 243 17.37 17.87 -18.76
N SER A 244 17.08 16.62 -19.08
CA SER A 244 15.73 16.11 -19.26
C SER A 244 15.49 14.80 -18.50
N LEU A 245 14.23 14.64 -18.10
CA LEU A 245 13.62 13.41 -17.64
C LEU A 245 12.68 12.96 -18.76
N THR A 246 12.89 11.77 -19.30
CA THR A 246 11.94 11.13 -20.22
C THR A 246 11.19 10.04 -19.48
N VAL A 247 9.87 10.04 -19.61
CA VAL A 247 8.94 9.05 -19.07
C VAL A 247 8.35 8.26 -20.23
N ILE A 248 8.25 6.94 -20.06
CA ILE A 248 7.65 6.01 -21.01
C ILE A 248 6.47 5.32 -20.30
N ASP A 249 5.26 5.59 -20.78
CA ASP A 249 4.01 5.06 -20.23
C ASP A 249 3.12 4.60 -21.38
N ASP A 250 2.80 3.31 -21.48
CA ASP A 250 1.96 2.71 -22.53
C ASP A 250 2.19 3.27 -23.95
N ASP A 251 3.45 3.19 -24.42
CA ASP A 251 3.95 3.73 -25.69
C ASP A 251 3.94 5.26 -25.84
N GLN A 252 3.43 6.01 -24.87
CA GLN A 252 3.55 7.45 -24.81
C GLN A 252 4.89 7.86 -24.18
N ARG A 253 5.59 8.74 -24.88
CA ARG A 253 6.85 9.34 -24.43
C ARG A 253 6.64 10.79 -24.04
N SER A 254 6.78 11.10 -22.76
CA SER A 254 6.75 12.47 -22.24
C SER A 254 8.14 12.89 -21.79
N THR A 255 8.54 14.13 -22.08
CA THR A 255 9.85 14.68 -21.69
C THR A 255 9.68 15.96 -20.89
N TYR A 256 10.37 16.05 -19.77
CA TYR A 256 10.32 17.18 -18.83
C TYR A 256 11.73 17.72 -18.60
N LEU A 257 11.86 19.02 -18.29
CA LEU A 257 13.14 19.58 -17.88
C LEU A 257 13.46 19.14 -16.45
N ARG A 258 14.69 18.69 -16.19
CA ARG A 258 15.14 18.32 -14.84
C ARG A 258 15.05 19.49 -13.86
N ALA A 259 15.26 20.72 -14.35
CA ALA A 259 15.14 21.94 -13.56
C ALA A 259 13.72 22.17 -13.01
N GLU A 260 12.69 21.50 -13.54
CA GLU A 260 11.33 21.56 -13.01
C GLU A 260 11.17 20.78 -11.69
N MET A 261 12.16 19.95 -11.31
CA MET A 261 12.14 19.16 -10.08
C MET A 261 10.83 18.37 -9.92
N ARG A 262 10.35 17.73 -11.00
CA ARG A 262 9.12 16.95 -10.97
C ARG A 262 9.21 15.88 -9.89
N PRO A 263 8.20 15.70 -9.03
CA PRO A 263 8.19 14.61 -8.08
C PRO A 263 8.20 13.28 -8.82
N ILE A 264 9.19 12.42 -8.55
CA ILE A 264 9.26 11.07 -9.09
C ILE A 264 9.27 10.08 -7.93
N ALA A 265 8.35 9.13 -7.97
CA ALA A 265 8.43 7.94 -7.13
C ALA A 265 8.09 6.69 -7.95
N ILE A 266 8.97 5.69 -7.87
CA ILE A 266 8.78 4.41 -8.57
C ILE A 266 8.94 3.30 -7.55
N ALA A 267 7.99 2.36 -7.49
CA ALA A 267 8.04 1.22 -6.60
C ALA A 267 7.91 -0.08 -7.38
N MET A 268 8.81 -1.02 -7.13
CA MET A 268 8.83 -2.32 -7.81
C MET A 268 9.48 -3.41 -6.93
N PRO A 269 9.29 -4.70 -7.24
CA PRO A 269 10.05 -5.78 -6.60
C PRO A 269 11.55 -5.59 -6.84
N ARG A 270 12.38 -5.90 -5.83
CA ARG A 270 13.83 -5.82 -5.99
C ARG A 270 14.30 -6.94 -6.92
N PRO A 271 15.12 -6.66 -7.96
CA PRO A 271 15.52 -7.68 -8.94
C PRO A 271 16.26 -8.88 -8.35
N SER A 272 17.05 -8.68 -7.30
CA SER A 272 17.80 -9.75 -6.64
C SER A 272 16.96 -10.59 -5.67
N ASP A 273 15.78 -10.11 -5.28
CA ASP A 273 14.91 -10.76 -4.31
C ASP A 273 13.51 -10.10 -4.34
N PRO A 274 12.55 -10.71 -5.05
CA PRO A 274 11.21 -10.16 -5.19
C PRO A 274 10.40 -10.06 -3.89
N ALA A 275 10.85 -10.68 -2.79
CA ALA A 275 10.20 -10.53 -1.49
C ALA A 275 10.38 -9.12 -0.91
N HIS A 276 11.42 -8.41 -1.35
CA HIS A 276 11.73 -7.04 -0.95
C HIS A 276 11.37 -6.03 -2.05
N THR A 277 11.18 -4.78 -1.64
CA THR A 277 10.77 -3.68 -2.51
C THR A 277 11.96 -2.78 -2.79
N LEU A 278 12.05 -2.33 -4.03
CA LEU A 278 12.91 -1.27 -4.50
C LEU A 278 12.05 -0.03 -4.77
N VAL A 279 12.39 1.08 -4.15
CA VAL A 279 11.76 2.39 -4.32
C VAL A 279 12.80 3.36 -4.88
N LEU A 280 12.49 4.07 -5.95
CA LEU A 280 13.32 5.15 -6.49
C LEU A 280 12.60 6.48 -6.25
N LEU A 281 13.32 7.48 -5.73
CA LEU A 281 12.81 8.83 -5.47
C LEU A 281 13.73 9.85 -6.13
N ASP A 282 13.18 10.81 -6.86
CA ASP A 282 13.95 11.90 -7.48
C ASP A 282 13.10 13.19 -7.58
N GLY A 283 13.77 14.33 -7.74
CA GLY A 283 13.13 15.64 -7.86
C GLY A 283 12.52 16.13 -6.54
N ALA A 284 11.23 16.48 -6.55
CA ALA A 284 10.51 16.92 -5.36
C ALA A 284 9.82 15.75 -4.61
N PRO A 285 9.40 15.94 -3.35
CA PRO A 285 8.62 14.93 -2.63
C PRO A 285 7.36 14.52 -3.38
N ALA A 286 7.23 13.22 -3.67
CA ALA A 286 6.07 12.66 -4.36
C ALA A 286 4.87 12.37 -3.43
N TRP A 287 5.01 12.65 -2.13
CA TRP A 287 4.00 12.42 -1.11
C TRP A 287 3.42 13.73 -0.57
N SER A 288 2.14 13.71 -0.20
CA SER A 288 1.35 14.89 0.20
C SER A 288 1.64 15.43 1.61
N GLY A 289 2.66 14.92 2.29
CA GLY A 289 3.00 15.26 3.68
C GLY A 289 1.98 14.80 4.73
N ARG A 290 0.82 14.26 4.32
CA ARG A 290 -0.19 13.65 5.19
C ARG A 290 -0.33 12.17 4.84
N GLY A 291 -0.06 11.29 5.81
CA GLY A 291 -0.12 9.84 5.64
C GLY A 291 1.25 9.19 5.37
N LEU A 292 1.23 7.89 5.12
CA LEU A 292 2.40 7.09 4.76
C LEU A 292 3.06 7.67 3.50
N PRO A 293 4.38 7.97 3.51
CA PRO A 293 5.08 8.57 2.36
C PRO A 293 5.00 7.74 1.08
N LEU A 294 4.64 6.47 1.19
CA LEU A 294 4.54 5.52 0.08
C LEU A 294 3.14 4.89 -0.06
N ALA A 295 2.17 5.24 0.80
CA ALA A 295 0.83 4.66 0.68
C ALA A 295 0.10 5.23 -0.52
N GLY A 296 -0.40 4.34 -1.38
CA GLY A 296 -1.17 4.72 -2.55
C GLY A 296 -0.37 5.32 -3.69
N LEU A 297 0.98 5.30 -3.62
CA LEU A 297 1.78 5.64 -4.79
C LEU A 297 1.61 4.55 -5.86
N PRO A 298 1.17 4.88 -7.09
CA PRO A 298 1.23 3.95 -8.21
C PRO A 298 2.68 3.50 -8.47
N ALA A 299 2.85 2.42 -9.25
CA ALA A 299 4.17 1.89 -9.64
C ALA A 299 5.10 2.98 -10.22
N LEU A 300 4.51 4.01 -10.82
CA LEU A 300 5.14 5.26 -11.23
C LEU A 300 4.24 6.43 -10.85
N THR A 301 4.75 7.35 -10.03
CA THR A 301 4.13 8.65 -9.76
C THR A 301 5.00 9.75 -10.35
N ILE A 302 4.42 10.58 -11.21
CA ILE A 302 5.04 11.81 -11.70
C ILE A 302 4.12 12.98 -11.35
N GLY A 303 4.55 13.79 -10.40
CA GLY A 303 3.77 14.94 -9.94
C GLY A 303 3.80 16.12 -10.91
N GLN A 304 2.90 17.08 -10.69
CA GLN A 304 3.03 18.42 -11.25
C GLN A 304 4.32 19.08 -10.71
N PRO A 305 4.98 19.95 -11.49
CA PRO A 305 6.19 20.61 -11.03
C PRO A 305 5.88 21.48 -9.82
N MET A 306 6.78 21.50 -8.84
CA MET A 306 6.66 22.42 -7.72
C MET A 306 6.90 23.83 -8.22
N ILE A 307 5.88 24.69 -8.12
CA ILE A 307 6.08 26.12 -8.36
C ILE A 307 6.83 26.65 -7.13
N PRO A 308 8.07 27.15 -7.28
CA PRO A 308 8.80 27.70 -6.15
C PRO A 308 7.99 28.86 -5.55
N LEU A 309 7.65 28.74 -4.27
CA LEU A 309 7.08 29.85 -3.51
C LEU A 309 8.14 30.95 -3.47
N LYS A 310 7.82 32.09 -4.10
CA LYS A 310 8.66 33.30 -4.09
C LYS A 310 8.64 33.96 -2.72
#